data_AF-A0A497RRN5-F1
#
_entry.id   AF-A0A497RRN5-F1
#
_cell.length_a   1.000
_cell.length_b   1.000
_cell.length_c   1.000
_cell.angle_alpha   90.00
_cell.angle_beta   90.00
_cell.angle_gamma   90.00
#
_symmetry.space_group_name_H-M   'P 1'
#
loop_
_entity.id
_entity.type
_entity.pdbx_description
1 polymer ?
#
loop_
_entity_poly.entity_id
_entity_poly.type
_entity_poly.pdbx_seq_one_letter_code
_entity_poly.pdbx_strand_id
1 'polypeptide(L)'
;MGGPQVRKILVIGDFHIPSRARWIPRPILEFLLDKNFDLVLCTGDLCVAKVQEFLSRLGPLRVVRGNMDYIENPREFKQKIEDVVVGM
;
A
#
# COMPACT_ATOMS: atom_id res chain seq x y z
N MET A 1 -5.79 22.86 -22.36
CA MET A 1 -6.86 22.59 -21.39
C MET A 1 -6.52 21.27 -20.71
N GLY A 2 -6.11 21.29 -19.45
CA GLY A 2 -5.89 20.04 -18.70
C GLY A 2 -7.24 19.50 -18.27
N GLY A 3 -7.57 18.27 -18.69
CA GLY A 3 -8.73 17.57 -18.16
C GLY A 3 -8.64 17.40 -16.64
N PRO A 4 -9.73 16.96 -15.97
CA PRO A 4 -9.70 16.73 -14.53
C PRO A 4 -8.54 15.80 -14.18
N GLN A 5 -7.70 16.23 -13.24
CA GLN A 5 -6.57 15.44 -12.77
C GLN A 5 -7.10 14.29 -11.91
N VAL A 6 -7.19 13.10 -12.50
CA VAL A 6 -7.63 11.89 -11.79
C VAL A 6 -6.49 11.40 -10.91
N ARG A 7 -6.67 11.40 -9.59
CA ARG A 7 -5.75 10.75 -8.65
C ARG A 7 -5.95 9.24 -8.66
N LYS A 8 -4.86 8.49 -8.80
CA LYS A 8 -4.84 7.02 -8.69
C LYS A 8 -4.27 6.64 -7.33
N ILE A 9 -5.11 6.03 -6.50
CA ILE A 9 -4.74 5.60 -5.15
C ILE A 9 -4.76 4.07 -5.12
N LEU A 10 -3.65 3.46 -4.72
CA LEU A 10 -3.58 2.02 -4.47
C LEU A 10 -3.98 1.76 -3.02
N VAL A 11 -4.89 0.81 -2.79
CA VAL A 11 -5.22 0.29 -1.46
C VAL A 11 -4.89 -1.21 -1.45
N ILE A 12 -4.04 -1.66 -0.52
CA ILE A 12 -3.52 -3.05 -0.52
C ILE A 12 -3.07 -3.49 0.88
N GLY A 13 -2.99 -4.78 1.18
CA GLY A 13 -2.51 -5.27 2.49
C GLY A 13 -2.65 -6.78 2.62
N ASP A 14 -2.58 -7.29 3.86
CA ASP A 14 -2.71 -8.72 4.21
C ASP A 14 -1.78 -9.62 3.41
N PHE A 15 -0.54 -9.16 3.16
CA PHE A 15 0.44 -9.89 2.37
C PHE A 15 0.83 -11.20 3.05
N HIS A 16 1.06 -11.14 4.36
CA HIS A 16 1.60 -12.23 5.18
C HIS A 16 2.80 -12.93 4.52
N ILE A 17 3.70 -12.17 3.89
CA ILE A 17 4.89 -12.72 3.25
C ILE A 17 6.04 -12.69 4.27
N PRO A 18 6.71 -13.82 4.57
CA PRO A 18 6.66 -15.11 3.86
C PRO A 18 5.76 -16.17 4.52
N SER A 19 5.04 -15.85 5.60
CA SER A 19 4.41 -16.83 6.49
C SER A 19 3.19 -17.54 5.90
N ARG A 20 2.34 -16.85 5.13
CA ARG A 20 1.14 -17.41 4.45
C ARG A 20 1.22 -17.34 2.93
N ALA A 21 2.00 -16.40 2.39
CA ALA A 21 2.28 -16.31 0.96
C ALA A 21 3.80 -16.23 0.73
N ARG A 22 4.29 -16.83 -0.35
CA ARG A 22 5.71 -16.69 -0.73
C ARG A 22 5.97 -15.42 -1.52
N TRP A 23 5.02 -15.04 -2.38
CA TRP A 23 5.16 -13.95 -3.35
C TRP A 23 3.79 -13.35 -3.66
N ILE A 24 3.78 -12.10 -4.13
CA ILE A 24 2.60 -11.52 -4.79
C ILE A 24 2.35 -12.31 -6.09
N PRO A 25 1.11 -12.73 -6.41
CA PRO A 25 0.80 -13.40 -7.66
C PRO A 25 1.29 -12.61 -8.87
N ARG A 26 1.93 -13.29 -9.83
CA ARG A 26 2.60 -12.65 -10.98
C ARG A 26 1.71 -11.65 -11.75
N PRO A 27 0.45 -11.95 -12.08
CA PRO A 27 -0.41 -10.99 -12.80
C PRO A 27 -0.66 -9.70 -12.01
N ILE A 28 -0.76 -9.79 -10.67
CA ILE A 28 -0.93 -8.63 -9.81
C ILE A 28 0.37 -7.82 -9.78
N LEU A 29 1.51 -8.51 -9.65
CA LEU A 29 2.82 -7.85 -9.66
C LEU A 29 3.07 -7.10 -10.97
N GLU A 30 2.81 -7.73 -12.12
CA GLU A 30 2.93 -7.08 -13.44
C GLU A 30 2.01 -5.86 -13.55
N PHE A 31 0.75 -5.98 -13.10
CA PHE A 31 -0.17 -4.84 -13.05
C PHE A 31 0.35 -3.69 -12.17
N LEU A 32 0.91 -3.99 -10.99
CA LEU A 32 1.43 -2.96 -10.08
C LEU A 32 2.65 -2.26 -10.67
N LEU A 33 3.54 -2.99 -11.33
CA LEU A 33 4.76 -2.45 -11.94
C LEU A 33 4.48 -1.56 -13.16
N ASP A 34 3.37 -1.79 -13.86
CA ASP A 34 2.95 -1.00 -15.03
C ASP A 34 2.22 0.31 -14.65
N LYS A 35 2.12 0.64 -13.35
CA LYS A 35 1.38 1.80 -12.85
C LYS A 35 2.26 2.65 -11.92
N ASN A 36 2.04 3.96 -11.98
CA ASN A 36 2.44 4.88 -10.93
C ASN A 36 1.18 5.35 -10.20
N PHE A 37 1.23 5.34 -8.86
CA PHE A 37 0.15 5.78 -8.01
C PHE A 37 0.53 7.09 -7.31
N ASP A 38 -0.45 7.99 -7.17
CA ASP A 38 -0.27 9.26 -6.46
C ASP A 38 -0.19 9.05 -4.94
N LEU A 39 -0.69 7.91 -4.46
CA LEU A 39 -0.68 7.49 -3.06
C LEU A 39 -0.86 5.96 -2.96
N VAL A 40 -0.15 5.33 -2.04
CA VAL A 40 -0.34 3.93 -1.65
C VAL A 40 -0.78 3.90 -0.19
N LEU A 41 -1.95 3.32 0.06
CA LEU A 41 -2.50 3.07 1.38
C LEU A 41 -2.42 1.56 1.67
N CYS A 42 -1.76 1.21 2.77
CA CYS A 42 -1.58 -0.18 3.16
C CYS A 42 -2.18 -0.53 4.52
N THR A 43 -2.98 -1.59 4.57
CA THR A 43 -3.67 -2.07 5.79
C THR A 43 -2.77 -2.89 6.71
N GLY A 44 -1.50 -3.08 6.36
CA GLY A 44 -0.53 -3.82 7.15
C GLY A 44 -0.46 -5.30 6.80
N ASP A 45 0.00 -6.09 7.76
CA ASP A 45 0.28 -7.53 7.65
C ASP A 45 1.26 -7.83 6.51
N LEU A 46 2.32 -7.04 6.46
CA LEU A 46 3.46 -7.18 5.56
C LEU A 46 4.40 -8.31 5.99
N CYS A 47 4.53 -8.52 7.29
CA CYS A 47 5.44 -9.41 8.00
C CYS A 47 6.96 -9.11 7.85
N VAL A 48 7.43 -8.63 6.68
CA VAL A 48 8.85 -8.29 6.45
C VAL A 48 9.04 -6.95 5.74
N ALA A 49 10.11 -6.22 6.10
CA ALA A 49 10.41 -4.87 5.60
C ALA A 49 10.52 -4.80 4.07
N LYS A 50 10.93 -5.90 3.41
CA LYS A 50 11.06 -5.98 1.97
C LYS A 50 9.73 -5.75 1.22
N VAL A 51 8.59 -6.14 1.81
CA VAL A 51 7.28 -5.87 1.21
C VAL A 51 6.98 -4.37 1.29
N GLN A 52 7.27 -3.73 2.43
CA GLN A 52 7.11 -2.29 2.61
C GLN A 52 7.99 -1.48 1.65
N GLU A 53 9.25 -1.90 1.48
CA GLU A 53 10.19 -1.32 0.51
C GLU A 53 9.70 -1.47 -0.92
N PHE A 54 9.10 -2.61 -1.28
CA PHE A 54 8.49 -2.76 -2.60
C PHE A 54 7.33 -1.78 -2.80
N LEU A 55 6.42 -1.66 -1.84
CA LEU A 55 5.27 -0.77 -1.94
C LEU A 55 5.65 0.71 -2.03
N SER A 56 6.72 1.14 -1.37
CA SER A 56 7.19 2.53 -1.43
C SER A 56 7.71 2.94 -2.81
N ARG A 57 8.02 1.98 -3.69
CA ARG A 57 8.43 2.23 -5.08
C ARG A 57 7.24 2.49 -6.01
N LEU A 58 6.02 2.15 -5.60
CA LEU A 58 4.80 2.31 -6.39
C LEU A 58 4.18 3.72 -6.25
N GLY A 59 4.56 4.46 -5.20
CA GLY A 59 4.11 5.81 -4.89
C GLY A 59 4.34 6.18 -3.41
N PRO A 60 3.96 7.40 -2.98
CA PRO A 60 4.02 7.80 -1.58
C PRO A 60 3.25 6.81 -0.68
N LEU A 61 3.95 6.13 0.22
CA LEU A 61 3.38 5.05 1.04
C LEU A 61 2.90 5.55 2.41
N ARG A 62 1.69 5.15 2.79
CA ARG A 62 1.17 5.19 4.15
C ARG A 62 0.71 3.79 4.54
N VAL A 63 1.15 3.31 5.70
CA VAL A 63 0.88 1.94 6.15
C VAL A 63 0.52 1.95 7.63
N VAL A 64 -0.48 1.17 8.01
CA VAL A 64 -0.75 0.82 9.40
C VAL A 64 -0.11 -0.51 9.76
N ARG A 65 0.11 -0.73 11.06
CA ARG A 65 0.66 -1.97 11.59
C ARG A 65 -0.44 -3.03 11.71
N GLY A 66 -0.32 -4.10 10.94
CA GLY A 66 -1.14 -5.30 11.11
C GLY A 66 -0.73 -6.12 12.33
N ASN A 67 -1.59 -7.04 12.77
CA ASN A 67 -1.33 -7.83 13.97
C ASN A 67 -0.20 -8.86 13.79
N MET A 68 0.13 -9.20 12.54
CA MET A 68 1.24 -10.09 12.18
C MET A 68 2.53 -9.33 11.86
N ASP A 69 2.55 -8.00 11.96
CA ASP A 69 3.72 -7.18 11.69
C ASP A 69 4.67 -7.05 12.87
N TYR A 70 5.94 -7.36 12.59
CA TYR A 70 7.09 -7.07 13.44
C TYR A 70 7.78 -5.75 13.06
N ILE A 71 7.35 -5.11 11.97
CA ILE A 71 7.85 -3.81 11.51
C ILE A 71 7.10 -2.71 12.27
N GLU A 72 7.79 -1.65 12.62
CA GLU A 72 7.17 -0.48 13.25
C GLU A 72 6.42 0.37 12.23
N ASN A 73 5.11 0.49 12.43
CA ASN A 73 4.20 1.38 11.70
C ASN A 73 3.14 1.91 12.71
N PRO A 74 2.47 3.03 12.44
CA PRO A 74 1.37 3.50 13.28
C PRO A 74 0.23 2.49 13.34
N ARG A 75 -0.55 2.46 14.42
CA ARG A 75 -1.71 1.56 14.54
C ARG A 75 -2.91 2.01 13.71
N GLU A 76 -3.05 3.31 13.53
CA GLU A 76 -4.13 3.95 12.79
C GLU A 76 -3.65 5.32 12.28
N PHE A 77 -4.26 5.81 11.21
CA PHE A 77 -4.17 7.21 10.81
C PHE A 77 -5.38 7.66 9.99
N LYS A 78 -5.51 8.97 9.80
CA LYS A 78 -6.50 9.57 8.89
C LYS A 78 -5.79 10.21 7.72
N GLN A 79 -6.16 9.82 6.50
CA GLN A 79 -5.63 10.41 5.28
C GLN A 79 -6.72 11.23 4.59
N LYS A 80 -6.52 12.54 4.51
CA LYS A 80 -7.36 13.42 3.71
C LYS A 80 -6.96 13.29 2.23
N ILE A 81 -7.93 13.00 1.38
CA ILE A 81 -7.84 12.97 -0.08
C ILE A 81 -8.93 13.92 -0.57
N GLU A 82 -8.52 15.11 -0.98
CA GLU A 82 -9.44 16.15 -1.44
C GLU A 82 -10.52 16.46 -0.38
N ASP A 83 -11.78 16.17 -0.65
CA ASP A 83 -12.94 16.36 0.25
C ASP A 83 -13.27 15.11 1.08
N VAL A 84 -12.59 13.98 0.84
CA VAL A 84 -12.80 12.71 1.53
C VAL A 84 -11.71 12.47 2.59
N VAL A 85 -12.08 11.86 3.72
CA VAL A 85 -11.13 11.38 4.73
C VAL A 85 -11.23 9.86 4.80
N VAL A 86 -10.11 9.19 4.55
CA VAL A 86 -9.98 7.73 4.67
C VAL A 86 -9.34 7.42 6.02
N GLY A 87 -10.04 6.63 6.84
CA GLY A 87 -9.46 6.03 8.04
C GLY A 87 -8.73 4.74 7.65
N MET A 88 -7.52 4.59 8.18
CA MET A 88 -6.66 3.43 7.99
C MET A 88 -6.30 2.87 9.35
#